data_AF-X0ZKD4-F1
#
_entry.id   AF-X0ZKD4-F1
#
_cell.length_a   1.000
_cell.length_b   1.000
_cell.length_c   1.000
_cell.angle_alpha   90.00
_cell.angle_beta   90.00
_cell.angle_gamma   90.00
#
_symmetry.space_group_name_H-M   'P 1'
#
loop_
_entity.id
_entity.type
_entity.pdbx_description
1 polymer ?
#
loop_
_entity_poly.entity_id
_entity_poly.type
_entity_poly.pdbx_seq_one_letter_code
_entity_poly.pdbx_strand_id
1 'polypeptide(L)'
;MENQSEQKVLSPEEMEKIPGVEGESVDLWEYDKKEVELKKVEVIQVPSKYTPLIEDSEEHQPQWVLKVGSEVVATLGEGEDKIEFRASQLFNLIQDKEGNLTGFPRGKGSNLMKFLKDSKIEVEEDTNLNQVVKLIKGKKALVKAYDKGEGDNKRTYLKFRY
;
A
#
# COMPACT_ATOMS: atom_id res chain seq x y z
N MET A 1 -21.91 -1.00 28.65
CA MET A 1 -22.79 -0.04 27.95
C MET A 1 -21.91 0.65 26.93
N GLU A 2 -22.11 0.32 25.65
CA GLU A 2 -21.33 0.85 24.54
C GLU A 2 -21.75 2.29 24.27
N ASN A 3 -20.78 3.21 24.28
CA ASN A 3 -20.97 4.57 23.81
C ASN A 3 -20.94 4.53 22.27
N GLN A 4 -22.10 4.39 21.65
CA GLN A 4 -22.25 4.66 20.22
C GLN A 4 -22.04 6.16 20.04
N SER A 5 -20.90 6.57 19.49
CA SER A 5 -20.71 7.94 19.03
C SER A 5 -21.74 8.20 17.93
N GLU A 6 -22.73 9.03 18.23
CA GLU A 6 -23.68 9.52 17.23
C GLU A 6 -22.89 10.17 16.09
N GLN A 7 -22.91 9.54 14.91
CA GLN A 7 -22.31 10.12 13.71
C GLN A 7 -23.17 11.31 13.29
N LYS A 8 -22.73 12.51 13.67
CA LYS A 8 -23.35 13.77 13.23
C LYS A 8 -23.06 13.97 11.74
N VAL A 9 -24.10 13.86 10.92
CA VAL A 9 -24.04 14.22 9.50
C VAL A 9 -24.13 15.75 9.38
N LEU A 10 -23.06 16.38 8.89
CA LEU A 10 -23.02 17.83 8.69
C LEU A 10 -23.61 18.21 7.32
N SER A 11 -24.40 19.28 7.30
CA SER A 11 -24.88 19.90 6.07
C SER A 11 -23.74 20.61 5.30
N PRO A 12 -23.87 20.84 3.99
CA PRO A 12 -22.87 21.55 3.20
C PRO A 12 -22.49 22.93 3.77
N GLU A 13 -23.47 23.66 4.29
CA GLU A 13 -23.30 24.98 4.92
C GLU A 13 -22.56 24.91 6.27
N GLU A 14 -22.66 23.78 6.97
CA GLU A 14 -21.87 23.50 8.17
C GLU A 14 -20.43 23.11 7.82
N MET A 15 -20.21 22.44 6.69
CA MET A 15 -18.86 22.12 6.21
C MET A 15 -18.07 23.37 5.82
N GLU A 16 -18.71 24.37 5.20
CA GLU A 16 -18.06 25.65 4.83
C GLU A 16 -17.61 26.47 6.06
N LYS A 17 -18.21 26.22 7.23
CA LYS A 17 -17.87 26.89 8.49
C LYS A 17 -16.79 26.17 9.28
N ILE A 18 -16.37 24.99 8.86
CA ILE A 18 -15.22 24.31 9.47
C ILE A 18 -13.98 25.10 9.06
N PRO A 19 -13.27 25.74 10.00
CA PRO A 19 -12.04 26.44 9.67
C PRO A 19 -11.11 25.45 8.98
N GLY A 20 -10.55 25.85 7.83
CA GLY A 20 -9.52 25.07 7.18
C GLY A 20 -8.43 24.80 8.20
N VAL A 21 -8.14 23.53 8.45
CA VAL A 21 -7.01 23.18 9.31
C VAL A 21 -5.78 23.67 8.57
N GLU A 22 -5.07 24.66 9.12
CA GLU A 22 -3.69 24.96 8.73
C GLU A 22 -2.86 23.72 9.11
N GLY A 23 -2.88 22.74 8.21
CA GLY A 23 -2.16 21.50 8.39
C GLY A 23 -0.70 21.75 8.09
N GLU A 24 0.17 21.36 9.02
CA GLU A 24 1.58 21.15 8.70
C GLU A 24 1.68 20.16 7.54
N SER A 25 2.12 20.65 6.38
CA SER A 25 2.40 19.78 5.23
C SER A 25 3.78 19.18 5.39
N VAL A 26 3.89 17.85 5.37
CA VAL A 26 5.18 17.18 5.29
C VAL A 26 5.63 17.17 3.83
N ASP A 27 6.80 17.73 3.53
CA ASP A 27 7.42 17.55 2.22
C ASP A 27 7.98 16.13 2.09
N LEU A 28 7.22 15.26 1.43
CA LEU A 28 7.62 13.87 1.24
C LEU A 28 8.74 13.69 0.19
N TRP A 29 9.09 14.73 -0.58
CA TRP A 29 10.18 14.66 -1.56
C TRP A 29 11.56 14.53 -0.91
N GLU A 30 11.70 14.99 0.34
CA GLU A 30 12.93 14.80 1.13
C GLU A 30 13.28 13.31 1.33
N TYR A 31 12.29 12.42 1.20
CA TYR A 31 12.48 10.98 1.31
C TYR A 31 12.68 10.27 -0.04
N ASP A 32 12.70 10.99 -1.17
CA ASP A 32 13.01 10.38 -2.47
C ASP A 32 14.40 9.74 -2.46
N LYS A 33 14.50 8.51 -2.95
CA LYS A 33 15.73 7.69 -2.95
C LYS A 33 16.29 7.38 -1.55
N LYS A 34 15.56 7.66 -0.47
CA LYS A 34 15.94 7.20 0.86
C LYS A 34 15.86 5.67 0.90
N GLU A 35 16.88 5.05 1.47
CA GLU A 35 16.88 3.63 1.75
C GLU A 35 16.14 3.35 3.06
N VAL A 36 15.16 2.44 3.03
CA VAL A 36 14.29 2.13 4.18
C VAL A 36 14.16 0.63 4.38
N GLU A 37 14.00 0.21 5.64
CA GLU A 37 13.76 -1.19 5.98
C GLU A 37 12.31 -1.61 5.67
N LEU A 38 12.13 -2.81 5.13
CA LEU A 38 10.83 -3.44 4.85
C LEU A 38 10.32 -4.17 6.10
N LYS A 39 9.49 -3.49 6.89
CA LYS A 39 8.97 -4.02 8.17
C LYS A 39 7.70 -4.86 8.00
N LYS A 40 6.80 -4.45 7.11
CA LYS A 40 5.45 -5.02 6.99
C LYS A 40 5.31 -5.75 5.67
N VAL A 41 5.10 -7.06 5.73
CA VAL A 41 4.90 -7.90 4.55
C VAL A 41 3.71 -8.81 4.85
N GLU A 42 2.59 -8.57 4.18
CA GLU A 42 1.32 -9.25 4.43
C GLU A 42 0.67 -9.68 3.12
N VAL A 43 0.03 -10.85 3.12
CA VAL A 43 -0.81 -11.31 2.02
C VAL A 43 -2.25 -11.02 2.40
N ILE A 44 -2.94 -10.25 1.57
CA ILE A 44 -4.31 -9.80 1.84
C ILE A 44 -5.17 -9.95 0.59
N GLN A 45 -6.48 -10.07 0.78
CA GLN A 45 -7.45 -9.89 -0.30
C GLN A 45 -7.88 -8.44 -0.35
N VAL A 46 -7.94 -7.88 -1.55
CA VAL A 46 -8.48 -6.54 -1.78
C VAL A 46 -9.59 -6.61 -2.82
N PRO A 47 -10.68 -5.83 -2.67
CA PRO A 47 -11.65 -5.66 -3.73
C PRO A 47 -10.96 -5.14 -5.00
N SER A 48 -11.29 -5.73 -6.15
CA SER A 48 -10.72 -5.33 -7.44
C SER A 48 -11.83 -5.24 -8.47
N LYS A 49 -11.96 -4.09 -9.14
CA LYS A 49 -12.93 -3.92 -10.24
C LYS A 49 -12.48 -4.50 -11.59
N TYR A 50 -11.29 -5.11 -11.62
CA TYR A 50 -10.66 -5.61 -12.84
C TYR A 50 -10.60 -7.14 -12.91
N THR A 51 -11.08 -7.82 -11.87
CA THR A 51 -11.21 -9.28 -11.82
C THR A 51 -12.56 -9.70 -12.43
N PRO A 52 -12.75 -10.98 -12.77
CA PRO A 52 -14.06 -11.47 -13.21
C PRO A 52 -15.14 -11.23 -12.16
N LEU A 53 -16.40 -11.16 -12.61
CA LEU A 53 -17.54 -11.20 -11.70
C LEU A 53 -17.61 -12.56 -11.00
N ILE A 54 -18.10 -12.55 -9.77
CA ILE A 54 -18.55 -13.77 -9.10
C ILE A 54 -19.77 -14.28 -9.87
N GLU A 55 -19.86 -15.60 -10.07
CA GLU A 55 -20.99 -16.22 -10.77
C GLU A 55 -22.32 -15.74 -10.16
N ASP A 56 -23.24 -15.29 -11.01
CA ASP A 56 -24.54 -14.72 -10.63
C ASP A 56 -24.51 -13.48 -9.71
N SER A 57 -23.43 -12.68 -9.74
CA SER A 57 -23.28 -11.44 -8.97
C SER A 57 -22.85 -10.23 -9.82
N GLU A 58 -23.21 -9.02 -9.39
CA GLU A 58 -22.66 -7.75 -9.90
C GLU A 58 -21.30 -7.40 -9.24
N GLU A 59 -20.84 -8.20 -8.29
CA GLU A 59 -19.57 -8.01 -7.60
C GLU A 59 -18.41 -8.74 -8.27
N HIS A 60 -17.26 -8.08 -8.31
CA HIS A 60 -16.03 -8.65 -8.80
C HIS A 60 -15.36 -9.53 -7.73
N GLN A 61 -14.72 -10.62 -8.18
CA GLN A 61 -13.93 -11.48 -7.28
C GLN A 61 -12.81 -10.66 -6.60
N PRO A 62 -12.55 -10.87 -5.29
CA PRO A 62 -11.41 -10.23 -4.64
C PRO A 62 -10.09 -10.69 -5.27
N GLN A 63 -9.07 -9.82 -5.21
CA GLN A 63 -7.73 -10.12 -5.70
C GLN A 63 -6.78 -10.34 -4.52
N TRP A 64 -6.03 -11.44 -4.55
CA TRP A 64 -4.91 -11.62 -3.63
C TRP A 64 -3.74 -10.73 -4.02
N VAL A 65 -3.22 -9.99 -3.04
CA VAL A 65 -2.05 -9.12 -3.20
C VAL A 65 -1.06 -9.33 -2.06
N LEU A 66 0.22 -9.27 -2.40
CA LEU A 66 1.30 -9.10 -1.44
C LEU A 66 1.48 -7.61 -1.18
N LYS A 67 1.17 -7.17 0.03
CA LYS A 67 1.40 -5.82 0.51
C LYS A 67 2.73 -5.75 1.24
N VAL A 68 3.61 -4.90 0.71
CA VAL A 68 4.91 -4.59 1.32
C VAL A 68 4.87 -3.15 1.81
N GLY A 69 5.35 -2.93 3.03
CA GLY A 69 5.39 -1.63 3.69
C GLY A 69 6.72 -1.43 4.43
N SER A 70 7.21 -0.20 4.39
CA SER A 70 8.44 0.18 5.07
C SER A 70 8.24 0.39 6.57
N GLU A 71 9.36 0.60 7.26
CA GLU A 71 9.37 1.36 8.50
C GLU A 71 8.77 2.77 8.32
N VAL A 72 8.47 3.42 9.45
CA VAL A 72 8.00 4.81 9.44
C VAL A 72 9.12 5.69 8.94
N VAL A 73 8.87 6.47 7.90
CA VAL A 73 9.86 7.38 7.33
C VAL A 73 9.74 8.80 7.86
N ALA A 74 8.52 9.18 8.26
CA ALA A 74 8.17 10.45 8.86
C ALA A 74 6.95 10.27 9.77
N THR A 75 6.86 11.09 10.80
CA THR A 75 5.68 11.19 11.66
C THR A 75 5.30 12.67 11.74
N LEU A 76 4.02 12.96 11.55
CA LEU A 76 3.44 14.29 11.79
C LEU A 76 2.59 14.24 13.06
N GLY A 77 2.63 15.30 13.86
CA GLY A 77 1.89 15.40 15.12
C GLY A 77 2.52 14.65 16.29
N GLU A 78 1.88 14.75 17.45
CA GLU A 78 2.32 14.13 18.70
C GLU A 78 1.17 13.37 19.38
N GLY A 79 1.49 12.38 20.22
CA GLY A 79 0.49 11.66 21.01
C GLY A 79 -0.46 10.81 20.17
N GLU A 80 -1.77 11.00 20.38
CA GLU A 80 -2.85 10.22 19.73
C GLU A 80 -3.13 10.68 18.29
N ASP A 81 -2.77 11.92 17.94
CA ASP A 81 -2.98 12.52 16.61
C ASP A 81 -1.83 12.24 15.63
N LYS A 82 -0.96 11.28 15.96
CA LYS A 82 0.21 10.99 15.13
C LYS A 82 -0.18 10.38 13.78
N ILE A 83 0.39 10.93 12.71
CA ILE A 83 0.25 10.42 11.34
C ILE A 83 1.60 9.87 10.90
N GLU A 84 1.68 8.57 10.67
CA GLU A 84 2.90 7.88 10.24
C GLU A 84 2.93 7.70 8.72
N PHE A 85 3.95 8.24 8.07
CA PHE A 85 4.20 8.06 6.66
C PHE A 85 5.08 6.83 6.42
N ARG A 86 4.66 5.98 5.48
CA ARG A 86 5.36 4.75 5.10
C ARG A 86 5.34 4.62 3.58
N ALA A 87 6.44 4.18 2.99
CA ALA A 87 6.40 3.68 1.63
C ALA A 87 5.67 2.33 1.62
N SER A 88 4.75 2.15 0.68
CA SER A 88 4.07 0.87 0.52
C SER A 88 3.82 0.55 -0.94
N GLN A 89 3.68 -0.74 -1.23
CA GLN A 89 3.40 -1.24 -2.56
C GLN A 89 2.55 -2.51 -2.47
N LEU A 90 1.62 -2.64 -3.42
CA LEU A 90 0.86 -3.87 -3.65
C LEU A 90 1.41 -4.58 -4.89
N PHE A 91 1.57 -5.89 -4.77
CA PHE A 91 1.95 -6.77 -5.87
C PHE A 91 0.88 -7.84 -6.04
N ASN A 92 0.32 -7.94 -7.25
CA ASN A 92 -0.68 -8.96 -7.56
C ASN A 92 -0.07 -10.35 -7.43
N LEU A 93 -0.85 -11.27 -6.87
CA LEU A 93 -0.52 -12.69 -6.76
C LEU A 93 -1.29 -13.49 -7.81
N ILE A 94 -0.89 -14.74 -8.02
CA ILE A 94 -1.57 -15.64 -8.97
C ILE A 94 -2.73 -16.31 -8.23
N GLN A 95 -3.88 -16.34 -8.89
CA GLN A 95 -5.10 -16.94 -8.38
C GLN A 95 -5.72 -17.88 -9.42
N ASP A 96 -6.49 -18.86 -8.96
CA ASP A 96 -7.29 -19.75 -9.81
C ASP A 96 -8.58 -19.06 -10.30
N LYS A 97 -9.45 -19.80 -10.99
CA LYS A 97 -10.71 -19.26 -11.54
C LYS A 97 -11.72 -18.93 -10.45
N GLU A 98 -11.55 -19.55 -9.29
CA GLU A 98 -12.37 -19.42 -8.10
C GLU A 98 -11.88 -18.28 -7.18
N GLY A 99 -10.76 -17.62 -7.53
CA GLY A 99 -10.20 -16.50 -6.78
C GLY A 99 -9.31 -16.90 -5.61
N ASN A 100 -8.94 -18.18 -5.50
CA ASN A 100 -8.03 -18.66 -4.45
C ASN A 100 -6.57 -18.43 -4.85
N LEU A 101 -5.72 -18.17 -3.87
CA LEU A 101 -4.30 -17.94 -4.05
C LEU A 101 -3.59 -19.23 -4.47
N THR A 102 -3.01 -19.23 -5.67
CA THR A 102 -2.24 -20.37 -6.20
C THR A 102 -0.74 -20.14 -6.15
N GLY A 103 -0.30 -18.89 -6.07
CA GLY A 103 1.13 -18.56 -6.00
C GLY A 103 1.44 -17.10 -6.30
N PHE A 104 2.63 -16.84 -6.85
CA PHE A 104 3.10 -15.48 -7.15
C PHE A 104 3.78 -15.42 -8.53
N PRO A 105 3.74 -14.25 -9.20
CA PRO A 105 4.24 -14.11 -10.56
C PRO A 105 5.78 -14.13 -10.62
N ARG A 106 6.34 -15.21 -11.19
CA ARG A 106 7.80 -15.43 -11.36
C ARG A 106 8.37 -14.94 -12.70
N GLY A 107 7.53 -14.46 -13.61
CA GLY A 107 8.01 -13.93 -14.90
C GLY A 107 8.94 -12.75 -14.67
N LYS A 108 10.09 -12.69 -15.38
CA LYS A 108 11.11 -11.64 -15.24
C LYS A 108 10.56 -10.21 -15.41
N GLY A 109 9.48 -10.05 -16.15
CA GLY A 109 8.80 -8.76 -16.36
C GLY A 109 7.80 -8.37 -15.25
N SER A 110 7.51 -9.26 -14.30
CA SER A 110 6.53 -8.98 -13.24
C SER A 110 7.05 -7.90 -12.30
N ASN A 111 6.14 -7.05 -11.82
CA ASN A 111 6.48 -5.98 -10.88
C ASN A 111 7.09 -6.53 -9.58
N LEU A 112 6.62 -7.70 -9.11
CA LEU A 112 7.18 -8.36 -7.94
C LEU A 112 8.62 -8.81 -8.20
N MET A 113 8.91 -9.42 -9.35
CA MET A 113 10.27 -9.87 -9.68
C MET A 113 11.24 -8.69 -9.88
N LYS A 114 10.78 -7.59 -10.50
CA LYS A 114 11.56 -6.35 -10.60
C LYS A 114 11.89 -5.80 -9.21
N PHE A 115 10.88 -5.72 -8.33
CA PHE A 115 11.06 -5.28 -6.96
C PHE A 115 12.05 -6.15 -6.16
N LEU A 116 11.92 -7.48 -6.26
CA LEU A 116 12.84 -8.41 -5.59
C LEU A 116 14.27 -8.22 -6.09
N LYS A 117 14.46 -8.11 -7.42
CA LYS A 117 15.76 -7.86 -8.04
C LYS A 117 16.39 -6.55 -7.57
N ASP A 118 15.65 -5.45 -7.62
CA ASP A 118 16.16 -4.12 -7.26
C ASP A 118 16.43 -4.01 -5.75
N SER A 119 15.70 -4.78 -4.93
CA SER A 119 15.96 -4.94 -3.50
C SER A 119 17.05 -5.96 -3.17
N LYS A 120 17.72 -6.53 -4.18
CA LYS A 120 18.77 -7.56 -4.04
C LYS A 120 18.30 -8.79 -3.24
N ILE A 121 17.06 -9.20 -3.48
CA ILE A 121 16.44 -10.39 -2.89
C ILE A 121 16.46 -11.49 -3.94
N GLU A 122 17.28 -12.50 -3.70
CA GLU A 122 17.36 -13.68 -4.55
C GLU A 122 16.24 -14.66 -4.18
N VAL A 123 15.61 -15.24 -5.20
CA VAL A 123 14.57 -16.26 -5.07
C VAL A 123 14.94 -17.44 -5.95
N GLU A 124 14.88 -18.63 -5.38
CA GLU A 124 15.17 -19.90 -6.06
C GLU A 124 13.91 -20.45 -6.74
N GLU A 125 14.07 -21.42 -7.64
CA GLU A 125 12.95 -21.96 -8.43
C GLU A 125 11.88 -22.66 -7.58
N ASP A 126 12.26 -23.25 -6.46
CA ASP A 126 11.37 -23.93 -5.52
C ASP A 126 10.86 -23.02 -4.39
N THR A 127 11.26 -21.74 -4.39
CA THR A 127 10.85 -20.77 -3.36
C THR A 127 9.34 -20.55 -3.39
N ASN A 128 8.65 -20.90 -2.31
CA ASN A 128 7.22 -20.66 -2.14
C ASN A 128 6.92 -19.25 -1.58
N LEU A 129 5.66 -18.84 -1.62
CA LEU A 129 5.25 -17.49 -1.21
C LEU A 129 5.62 -17.16 0.25
N ASN A 130 5.51 -18.12 1.16
CA ASN A 130 5.86 -17.90 2.57
C ASN A 130 7.36 -17.64 2.74
N GLN A 131 8.20 -18.31 1.95
CA GLN A 131 9.63 -18.01 1.90
C GLN A 131 9.88 -16.62 1.30
N VAL A 132 9.20 -16.24 0.21
CA VAL A 132 9.29 -14.88 -0.35
C VAL A 132 8.95 -13.81 0.71
N VAL A 133 7.85 -14.00 1.46
CA VAL A 133 7.45 -13.07 2.54
C VAL A 133 8.56 -12.92 3.58
N LYS A 134 9.18 -14.03 4.01
CA LYS A 134 10.28 -14.02 4.96
C LYS A 134 11.53 -13.35 4.39
N LEU A 135 11.84 -13.59 3.12
CA LEU A 135 13.00 -13.03 2.43
C LEU A 135 12.91 -11.52 2.29
N ILE A 136 11.70 -10.96 2.11
CA ILE A 136 11.47 -9.52 1.98
C ILE A 136 11.62 -8.81 3.33
N LYS A 137 11.12 -9.42 4.42
CA LYS A 137 11.10 -8.77 5.73
C LYS A 137 12.52 -8.47 6.23
N GLY A 138 12.75 -7.23 6.66
CA GLY A 138 14.05 -6.75 7.15
C GLY A 138 15.05 -6.41 6.03
N LYS A 139 14.69 -6.60 4.76
CA LYS A 139 15.48 -6.10 3.65
C LYS A 139 15.30 -4.60 3.48
N LYS A 140 16.13 -4.00 2.65
CA LYS A 140 16.09 -2.59 2.35
C LYS A 140 15.63 -2.35 0.93
N ALA A 141 14.89 -1.27 0.74
CA ALA A 141 14.47 -0.80 -0.58
C ALA A 141 14.59 0.71 -0.67
N LEU A 142 14.76 1.23 -1.88
CA LEU A 142 14.74 2.66 -2.13
C LEU A 142 13.31 3.15 -2.25
N VAL A 143 13.02 4.25 -1.57
CA VAL A 143 11.76 4.97 -1.71
C VAL A 143 11.78 5.81 -2.98
N LYS A 144 10.59 5.97 -3.58
CA LYS A 144 10.31 6.94 -4.62
C LYS A 144 9.16 7.82 -4.16
N ALA A 145 9.43 9.12 -4.07
CA ALA A 145 8.38 10.12 -3.96
C ALA A 145 7.77 10.36 -5.35
N TYR A 146 6.46 10.56 -5.40
CA TYR A 146 5.79 10.94 -6.63
C TYR A 146 4.49 11.65 -6.33
N ASP A 147 4.14 12.59 -7.20
CA ASP A 147 2.90 13.30 -7.10
C ASP A 147 1.79 12.58 -7.87
N LYS A 148 0.57 12.67 -7.36
CA LYS A 148 -0.63 12.18 -8.05
C LYS A 148 -1.76 13.19 -7.85
N GLY A 149 -2.56 13.38 -8.90
CA GLY A 149 -3.60 14.41 -8.96
C GLY A 149 -3.17 15.60 -9.80
N GLU A 150 -4.07 16.59 -9.94
CA GLU A 150 -3.88 17.79 -10.74
C GLU A 150 -4.32 19.03 -9.95
N GLY A 151 -3.70 20.19 -10.22
CA GLY A 151 -3.99 21.45 -9.55
C GLY A 151 -3.83 21.38 -8.02
N ASP A 152 -4.80 21.94 -7.31
CA ASP A 152 -4.81 22.01 -5.84
C ASP A 152 -5.04 20.64 -5.16
N ASN A 153 -5.43 19.61 -5.92
CA ASN A 153 -5.61 18.24 -5.41
C ASN A 153 -4.35 17.38 -5.56
N LYS A 154 -3.24 17.97 -5.99
CA LYS A 154 -1.96 17.27 -6.14
C LYS A 154 -1.44 16.87 -4.76
N ARG A 155 -1.24 15.56 -4.55
CA ARG A 155 -0.69 15.00 -3.32
C ARG A 155 0.57 14.19 -3.61
N THR A 156 1.55 14.29 -2.72
CA THR A 156 2.78 13.48 -2.78
C THR A 156 2.56 12.15 -2.08
N TYR A 157 3.06 11.08 -2.68
CA TYR A 157 2.97 9.72 -2.15
C TYR A 157 4.33 9.04 -2.17
N LEU A 158 4.49 8.04 -1.30
CA LEU A 158 5.70 7.23 -1.21
C LEU A 158 5.41 5.80 -1.67
N LYS A 159 6.26 5.29 -2.57
CA LYS A 159 6.28 3.88 -2.97
C LYS A 159 7.72 3.38 -3.05
N PHE A 160 7.91 2.10 -3.35
CA PHE A 160 9.24 1.57 -3.64
C PHE A 160 9.64 1.84 -5.10
N ARG A 161 10.93 2.04 -5.32
CA ARG A 161 11.55 2.15 -6.64
C ARG A 161 11.86 0.75 -7.17
N TYR A 162 11.37 0.42 -8.37
CA TYR A 162 11.68 -0.78 -9.15
C TYR A 162 11.12 -0.68 -10.58
#